data_AF-A0A7K1YDL1-F1
#
_entry.id   AF-A0A7K1YDL1-F1
#
_cell.length_a   1.000
_cell.length_b   1.000
_cell.length_c   1.000
_cell.angle_alpha   90.00
_cell.angle_beta   90.00
_cell.angle_gamma   90.00
#
_symmetry.space_group_name_H-M   'P 1'
#
loop_
_entity.id
_entity.type
_entity.pdbx_description
1 polymer ?
#
loop_
_entity_poly.entity_id
_entity_poly.type
_entity_poly.pdbx_seq_one_letter_code
_entity_poly.pdbx_strand_id
1 'polypeptide(L)'
;MAGPSNVAANNLIIQGVTDDKITLLVDGKAQEIDKRLDVLQTLMEQMATKSVQSANKIYNIGSITNANFGFVMGQAGHDKSLPSELAQNLVGEGNGWIKSLQQELVKQGIAVGNQPWNIFQNYGWLVETFLSKLCTAPGQEKTLRRLSFMAEAYQASLRYLCYVQIAQILQMGNKPKMPIMSEFIQMEGNQYLSFHYMSLLLIATDALAQNGYMKEIPKFTNELKDTGSALYGTALFLNNKRQDLRDNKIPEDEALPRLLDEYLTALVYWLRKVSFIAKYRLVSIKDINLNYSLGTAVNFVHLFGELHGIYSAGDAIDEDYNKKSLEGSYTFNKSILLFKGTDVSSAMDNIQDQRSFLSLSPFVIDQSVFAAKATQTPEIGYYTGYEKSKRQYNYSQYKNELSFGESGDISSNKSLTVSEQNNHQPPLDNLFEQLEDLLNPFK
;
A
#
# COMPACT_ATOMS: atom_id res chain seq x y z
N MET A 1 21.28 47.78 -10.45
CA MET A 1 21.27 46.55 -9.63
C MET A 1 20.48 45.52 -10.41
N ALA A 2 21.16 44.51 -10.96
CA ALA A 2 20.52 43.43 -11.69
C ALA A 2 19.78 42.55 -10.68
N GLY A 3 18.50 42.26 -10.94
CA GLY A 3 17.71 41.33 -10.15
C GLY A 3 18.27 39.91 -10.23
N PRO A 4 17.86 39.01 -9.31
CA PRO A 4 18.29 37.63 -9.35
C PRO A 4 17.87 37.00 -10.67
N SER A 5 18.87 36.57 -11.44
CA SER A 5 18.71 35.74 -12.62
C SER A 5 17.96 34.47 -12.26
N ASN A 6 16.76 34.31 -12.81
CA ASN A 6 16.08 33.01 -12.91
C ASN A 6 17.03 32.07 -13.66
N VAL A 7 17.73 31.20 -12.92
CA VAL A 7 18.41 30.06 -13.52
C VAL A 7 17.31 29.20 -14.11
N ALA A 8 17.24 29.11 -15.43
CA ALA A 8 16.36 28.17 -16.11
C ALA A 8 16.69 26.78 -15.55
N ALA A 9 15.71 26.12 -14.92
CA ALA A 9 15.88 24.74 -14.50
C ALA A 9 16.09 23.91 -15.77
N ASN A 10 17.28 23.33 -15.93
CA ASN A 10 17.56 22.41 -17.03
C ASN A 10 16.57 21.24 -16.92
N ASN A 11 15.61 21.19 -17.84
CA ASN A 11 14.54 20.20 -17.82
C ASN A 11 15.01 18.97 -18.59
N LEU A 12 15.04 17.83 -17.91
CA LEU A 12 15.34 16.52 -18.48
C LEU A 12 14.05 15.70 -18.49
N ILE A 13 13.53 15.41 -19.68
CA ILE A 13 12.25 14.73 -19.89
C ILE A 13 12.47 13.44 -20.69
N ILE A 14 12.07 12.29 -20.15
CA ILE A 14 12.07 11.03 -20.90
C ILE A 14 10.92 11.05 -21.90
N GLN A 15 11.26 10.96 -23.19
CA GLN A 15 10.31 10.92 -24.30
C GLN A 15 10.03 9.50 -24.78
N GLY A 16 10.99 8.60 -24.67
CA GLY A 16 10.87 7.22 -25.11
C GLY A 16 11.90 6.31 -24.44
N VAL A 17 11.57 5.04 -24.32
CA VAL A 17 12.48 4.01 -23.83
C VAL A 17 12.31 2.76 -24.70
N THR A 18 13.41 2.26 -25.25
CA THR A 18 13.47 0.97 -25.94
C THR A 18 14.06 -0.09 -25.01
N ASP A 19 14.39 -1.26 -25.55
CA ASP A 19 15.06 -2.31 -24.77
C ASP A 19 16.44 -1.87 -24.28
N ASP A 20 17.16 -1.06 -25.07
CA ASP A 20 18.57 -0.70 -24.87
C ASP A 20 18.84 0.82 -24.76
N LYS A 21 17.88 1.68 -25.12
CA LYS A 21 18.05 3.15 -25.15
C LYS A 21 16.97 3.90 -24.38
N ILE A 22 17.32 5.12 -23.96
CA ILE A 22 16.41 6.13 -23.43
C ILE A 22 16.54 7.37 -24.32
N THR A 23 15.43 7.83 -24.88
CA THR A 23 15.33 9.11 -25.60
C THR A 23 14.90 10.18 -24.62
N LEU A 24 15.73 11.21 -24.46
CA LEU A 24 15.57 12.32 -23.53
C LEU A 24 15.40 13.62 -24.30
N LEU A 25 14.57 14.52 -23.80
CA LEU A 25 14.58 15.93 -24.15
C LEU A 25 15.45 16.68 -23.13
N VAL A 26 16.58 17.19 -23.59
CA VAL A 26 17.57 17.94 -22.82
C VAL A 26 17.58 19.38 -23.35
N ASP A 27 17.07 20.32 -22.57
CA ASP A 27 16.95 21.74 -22.96
C ASP A 27 16.29 21.94 -24.33
N GLY A 28 15.26 21.13 -24.61
CA GLY A 28 14.51 21.17 -25.87
C GLY A 28 15.15 20.40 -27.04
N LYS A 29 16.30 19.75 -26.84
CA LYS A 29 16.95 18.90 -27.86
C LYS A 29 16.83 17.43 -27.49
N ALA A 30 16.47 16.61 -28.48
CA ALA A 30 16.45 15.16 -28.29
C ALA A 30 17.89 14.62 -28.19
N GLN A 31 18.13 13.79 -27.19
CA GLN A 31 19.38 13.09 -26.94
C GLN A 31 19.07 11.63 -26.58
N GLU A 32 19.83 10.70 -27.13
CA GLU A 32 19.73 9.29 -26.77
C GLU A 32 20.88 8.87 -25.86
N ILE A 33 20.57 8.08 -24.85
CA ILE A 33 21.55 7.45 -23.96
C ILE A 33 21.28 5.95 -23.84
N ASP A 34 22.27 5.19 -23.39
CA ASP A 34 22.07 3.78 -23.02
C ASP A 34 21.07 3.69 -21.85
N LYS A 35 20.21 2.66 -21.87
CA LYS A 35 19.29 2.33 -20.78
C LYS A 35 20.04 1.72 -19.59
N ARG A 36 20.86 2.53 -18.93
CA ARG A 36 21.63 2.18 -17.74
C ARG A 36 21.59 3.31 -16.71
N LEU A 37 21.48 2.95 -15.43
CA LEU A 37 21.34 3.92 -14.35
C LEU A 37 22.58 4.83 -14.22
N ASP A 38 23.77 4.26 -14.35
CA ASP A 38 25.05 5.00 -14.27
C ASP A 38 25.15 6.07 -15.37
N VAL A 39 24.65 5.77 -16.56
CA VAL A 39 24.63 6.71 -17.70
C VAL A 39 23.63 7.84 -17.45
N LEU A 40 22.43 7.54 -16.97
CA LEU A 40 21.43 8.56 -16.62
C LEU A 40 21.93 9.46 -15.48
N GLN A 41 22.54 8.89 -14.43
CA GLN A 41 23.11 9.64 -13.33
C GLN A 41 24.22 10.58 -13.79
N THR A 42 25.15 10.09 -14.62
CA THR A 42 26.24 10.90 -15.18
C THR A 42 25.69 12.10 -15.97
N LEU A 43 24.67 11.88 -16.80
CA LEU A 43 24.03 12.97 -17.56
C LEU A 43 23.37 14.00 -16.65
N MET A 44 22.65 13.54 -15.62
CA MET A 44 21.99 14.43 -14.66
C MET A 44 23.00 15.28 -13.86
N GLU A 45 24.14 14.68 -13.48
CA GLU A 45 25.26 15.38 -12.84
C GLU A 45 25.85 16.45 -13.77
N GLN A 46 26.10 16.11 -15.05
CA GLN A 46 26.60 17.07 -16.05
C GLN A 46 25.64 18.25 -16.26
N MET A 47 24.33 17.99 -16.20
CA MET A 47 23.29 19.01 -16.34
C MET A 47 22.97 19.75 -15.04
N ALA A 48 23.62 19.39 -13.92
CA ALA A 48 23.33 19.90 -12.59
C ALA A 48 21.84 19.80 -12.19
N THR A 49 21.14 18.77 -12.68
CA THR A 49 19.73 18.52 -12.35
C THR A 49 19.59 17.40 -11.33
N LYS A 50 18.62 17.54 -10.42
CA LYS A 50 18.32 16.55 -9.38
C LYS A 50 17.07 15.72 -9.69
N SER A 51 16.39 16.01 -10.79
CA SER A 51 15.14 15.35 -11.14
C SER A 51 15.01 15.10 -12.63
N VAL A 52 14.32 14.01 -12.97
CA VAL A 52 13.94 13.65 -14.34
C VAL A 52 12.43 13.52 -14.41
N GLN A 53 11.82 14.08 -15.46
CA GLN A 53 10.40 13.88 -15.73
C GLN A 53 10.21 12.68 -16.66
N SER A 54 9.22 11.84 -16.37
CA SER A 54 8.73 10.81 -17.29
C SER A 54 7.21 10.83 -17.29
N ALA A 55 6.62 10.98 -18.49
CA ALA A 55 5.19 11.23 -18.66
C ALA A 55 4.69 12.37 -17.72
N ASN A 56 3.72 12.06 -16.87
CA ASN A 56 3.11 13.00 -15.91
C ASN A 56 3.79 12.98 -14.52
N LYS A 57 4.99 12.42 -14.39
CA LYS A 57 5.67 12.23 -13.09
C LYS A 57 7.09 12.78 -13.08
N ILE A 58 7.47 13.37 -11.95
CA ILE A 58 8.82 13.85 -11.68
C ILE A 58 9.47 12.90 -10.69
N TYR A 59 10.64 12.39 -11.02
CA TYR A 59 11.43 11.49 -10.19
C TYR A 59 12.68 12.22 -9.71
N ASN A 60 12.95 12.18 -8.42
CA ASN A 60 14.22 12.65 -7.88
C ASN A 60 15.30 11.59 -8.14
N ILE A 61 16.50 12.01 -8.52
CA ILE A 61 17.58 11.05 -8.83
C ILE A 61 17.94 10.16 -7.63
N GLY A 62 17.83 10.72 -6.41
CA GLY A 62 18.04 9.98 -5.17
C GLY A 62 16.97 8.90 -4.89
N SER A 63 15.80 8.97 -5.54
CA SER A 63 14.76 7.94 -5.46
C SER A 63 14.81 6.93 -6.62
N ILE A 64 15.80 7.04 -7.52
CA ILE A 64 16.10 6.05 -8.56
C ILE A 64 17.37 5.29 -8.18
N THR A 65 17.23 3.97 -8.05
CA THR A 65 18.29 3.02 -7.70
C THR A 65 18.25 1.85 -8.68
N ASN A 66 19.25 0.97 -8.63
CA ASN A 66 19.22 -0.27 -9.42
C ASN A 66 17.97 -1.13 -9.09
N ALA A 67 17.40 -1.00 -7.89
CA ALA A 67 16.24 -1.78 -7.49
C ALA A 67 14.95 -1.38 -8.23
N ASN A 68 14.80 -0.12 -8.64
CA ASN A 68 13.57 0.37 -9.29
C ASN A 68 13.80 0.96 -10.69
N PHE A 69 15.04 1.16 -11.14
CA PHE A 69 15.36 1.74 -12.45
C PHE A 69 14.62 1.07 -13.60
N GLY A 70 14.66 -0.26 -13.69
CA GLY A 70 13.96 -1.00 -14.75
C GLY A 70 12.45 -0.77 -14.76
N PHE A 71 11.82 -0.64 -13.59
CA PHE A 71 10.39 -0.33 -13.49
C PHE A 71 10.08 1.12 -13.87
N VAL A 72 10.88 2.09 -13.42
CA VAL A 72 10.73 3.51 -13.78
C VAL A 72 10.86 3.70 -15.29
N MET A 73 11.85 3.04 -15.91
CA MET A 73 12.05 3.07 -17.36
C MET A 73 10.90 2.37 -18.11
N GLY A 74 10.38 1.25 -17.59
CA GLY A 74 9.26 0.56 -18.22
C GLY A 74 7.96 1.34 -18.22
N GLN A 75 7.70 2.11 -17.15
CA GLN A 75 6.57 3.05 -17.13
C GLN A 75 6.67 4.12 -18.24
N ALA A 76 7.89 4.45 -18.64
CA ALA A 76 8.18 5.50 -19.61
C ALA A 76 8.07 5.02 -21.07
N GLY A 77 8.44 3.76 -21.39
CA GLY A 77 8.47 3.34 -22.80
C GLY A 77 8.06 1.92 -23.17
N HIS A 78 7.63 1.04 -22.25
CA HIS A 78 7.08 -0.26 -22.67
C HIS A 78 5.62 -0.15 -23.13
N ASP A 79 5.20 -1.08 -24.01
CA ASP A 79 3.79 -1.33 -24.31
C ASP A 79 3.06 -1.63 -22.99
N LYS A 80 2.08 -0.80 -22.68
CA LYS A 80 1.30 -0.86 -21.44
C LYS A 80 0.07 -1.73 -21.63
N SER A 81 0.14 -2.66 -22.59
CA SER A 81 -0.85 -3.70 -22.84
C SER A 81 -0.73 -4.84 -21.84
N LEU A 82 -1.79 -5.61 -21.71
CA LEU A 82 -1.80 -6.80 -20.88
C LEU A 82 -0.85 -7.84 -21.50
N PRO A 83 0.02 -8.53 -20.72
CA PRO A 83 0.88 -9.57 -21.26
C PRO A 83 0.09 -10.58 -22.10
N SER A 84 0.64 -10.97 -23.26
CA SER A 84 -0.08 -11.74 -24.28
C SER A 84 -0.71 -13.03 -23.76
N GLU A 85 -0.01 -13.76 -22.88
CA GLU A 85 -0.53 -14.97 -22.23
C GLU A 85 -1.81 -14.69 -21.42
N LEU A 86 -1.87 -13.55 -20.73
CA LEU A 86 -3.04 -13.16 -19.94
C LEU A 86 -4.15 -12.60 -20.84
N ALA A 87 -3.79 -11.83 -21.87
CA ALA A 87 -4.74 -11.28 -22.84
C ALA A 87 -5.48 -12.37 -23.63
N GLN A 88 -4.84 -13.52 -23.86
CA GLN A 88 -5.47 -14.68 -24.50
C GLN A 88 -6.36 -15.50 -23.56
N ASN A 89 -6.23 -15.33 -22.24
CA ASN A 89 -6.89 -16.13 -21.21
C ASN A 89 -7.65 -15.25 -20.22
N LEU A 90 -8.51 -14.38 -20.74
CA LEU A 90 -9.33 -13.51 -19.90
C LEU A 90 -10.23 -14.35 -18.97
N VAL A 91 -10.35 -13.91 -17.72
CA VAL A 91 -11.09 -14.67 -16.70
C VAL A 91 -12.61 -14.68 -16.96
N GLY A 92 -13.09 -13.83 -17.88
CA GLY A 92 -14.47 -13.83 -18.38
C GLY A 92 -15.51 -13.40 -17.34
N GLU A 93 -16.79 -13.67 -17.65
CA GLU A 93 -17.91 -13.32 -16.78
C GLU A 93 -18.13 -14.32 -15.63
N GLY A 94 -18.76 -13.84 -14.56
CA GLY A 94 -19.17 -14.65 -13.41
C GLY A 94 -18.08 -14.83 -12.35
N ASN A 95 -18.24 -15.87 -11.52
CA ASN A 95 -17.42 -16.09 -10.32
C ASN A 95 -16.16 -16.95 -10.56
N GLY A 96 -15.75 -17.14 -11.82
CA GLY A 96 -14.57 -17.94 -12.18
C GLY A 96 -13.28 -17.39 -11.57
N TRP A 97 -13.16 -16.06 -11.52
CA TRP A 97 -12.01 -15.39 -10.90
C TRP A 97 -11.88 -15.69 -9.41
N ILE A 98 -13.00 -15.74 -8.68
CA ILE A 98 -13.05 -16.07 -7.25
C ILE A 98 -12.51 -17.49 -7.02
N LYS A 99 -12.93 -18.45 -7.85
CA LYS A 99 -12.43 -19.83 -7.79
C LYS A 99 -10.92 -19.90 -8.07
N SER A 100 -10.40 -19.09 -8.98
CA SER A 100 -8.96 -19.03 -9.26
C SER A 100 -8.16 -18.55 -8.03
N LEU A 101 -8.65 -17.52 -7.34
CA LEU A 101 -8.05 -17.05 -6.08
C LEU A 101 -8.12 -18.12 -4.98
N GLN A 102 -9.27 -18.81 -4.87
CA GLN A 102 -9.46 -19.90 -3.91
C GLN A 102 -8.44 -21.02 -4.11
N GLN A 103 -8.23 -21.46 -5.36
CA GLN A 103 -7.25 -22.50 -5.69
C GLN A 103 -5.82 -22.09 -5.29
N GLU A 104 -5.47 -20.82 -5.45
CA GLU A 104 -4.15 -20.32 -5.06
C GLU A 104 -3.97 -20.34 -3.54
N LEU A 105 -4.98 -19.92 -2.77
CA LEU A 105 -4.96 -19.99 -1.31
C LEU A 105 -4.81 -21.43 -0.81
N VAL A 106 -5.54 -22.38 -1.40
CA VAL A 106 -5.45 -23.81 -1.07
C VAL A 106 -4.05 -24.36 -1.36
N LYS A 107 -3.42 -23.98 -2.48
CA LYS A 107 -2.03 -24.36 -2.80
C LYS A 107 -1.03 -23.89 -1.75
N GLN A 108 -1.33 -22.81 -1.04
CA GLN A 108 -0.51 -22.29 0.05
C GLN A 108 -0.83 -22.90 1.42
N GLY A 109 -1.73 -23.88 1.47
CA GLY A 109 -2.16 -24.52 2.71
C GLY A 109 -3.12 -23.66 3.54
N ILE A 110 -3.74 -22.64 2.94
CA ILE A 110 -4.72 -21.80 3.62
C ILE A 110 -6.10 -22.45 3.53
N ALA A 111 -6.72 -22.70 4.68
CA ALA A 111 -8.10 -23.16 4.75
C ALA A 111 -9.04 -22.05 4.27
N VAL A 112 -9.94 -22.39 3.35
CA VAL A 112 -10.93 -21.48 2.77
C VAL A 112 -12.32 -22.01 3.05
N GLY A 113 -13.23 -21.13 3.47
CA GLY A 113 -14.62 -21.48 3.69
C GLY A 113 -15.34 -21.85 2.39
N ASN A 114 -16.50 -22.51 2.52
CA ASN A 114 -17.29 -22.98 1.38
C ASN A 114 -18.00 -21.84 0.61
N GLN A 115 -18.17 -20.67 1.23
CA GLN A 115 -18.82 -19.53 0.57
C GLN A 115 -17.81 -18.75 -0.28
N PRO A 116 -18.14 -18.40 -1.54
CA PRO A 116 -17.21 -17.74 -2.46
C PRO A 116 -16.61 -16.43 -1.92
N TRP A 117 -17.38 -15.62 -1.20
CA TRP A 117 -16.93 -14.33 -0.67
C TRP A 117 -16.03 -14.47 0.58
N ASN A 118 -16.09 -15.59 1.30
CA ASN A 118 -15.25 -15.83 2.48
C ASN A 118 -13.76 -15.97 2.12
N ILE A 119 -13.40 -16.03 0.84
CA ILE A 119 -11.98 -16.06 0.46
C ILE A 119 -11.33 -14.68 0.62
N PHE A 120 -12.09 -13.59 0.49
CA PHE A 120 -11.54 -12.24 0.44
C PHE A 120 -10.91 -11.82 1.78
N GLN A 121 -11.45 -12.31 2.90
CA GLN A 121 -10.91 -12.08 4.24
C GLN A 121 -9.44 -12.49 4.39
N ASN A 122 -8.97 -13.45 3.58
CA ASN A 122 -7.59 -13.89 3.61
C ASN A 122 -6.61 -12.86 3.02
N TYR A 123 -7.09 -11.84 2.31
CA TYR A 123 -6.26 -10.76 1.79
C TYR A 123 -6.14 -9.58 2.76
N GLY A 124 -6.81 -9.64 3.92
CA GLY A 124 -6.87 -8.56 4.91
C GLY A 124 -7.78 -7.42 4.49
N TRP A 125 -8.29 -6.65 5.46
CA TRP A 125 -9.32 -5.61 5.25
C TRP A 125 -9.01 -4.58 4.17
N LEU A 126 -7.75 -4.16 4.07
CA LEU A 126 -7.29 -3.18 3.09
C LEU A 126 -7.65 -3.62 1.66
N VAL A 127 -7.59 -4.92 1.39
CA VAL A 127 -7.86 -5.50 0.06
C VAL A 127 -9.30 -6.05 0.01
N GLU A 128 -9.71 -6.78 1.04
CA GLU A 128 -11.01 -7.45 1.16
C GLU A 128 -12.17 -6.50 0.82
N THR A 129 -12.14 -5.27 1.33
CA THR A 129 -13.23 -4.31 1.12
C THR A 129 -13.51 -4.05 -0.35
N PHE A 130 -12.47 -3.89 -1.16
CA PHE A 130 -12.65 -3.62 -2.58
C PHE A 130 -13.05 -4.89 -3.35
N LEU A 131 -12.55 -6.06 -2.94
CA LEU A 131 -13.00 -7.33 -3.51
C LEU A 131 -14.49 -7.59 -3.22
N SER A 132 -14.94 -7.31 -2.00
CA SER A 132 -16.36 -7.36 -1.63
C SER A 132 -17.20 -6.36 -2.41
N LYS A 133 -16.69 -5.14 -2.67
CA LYS A 133 -17.37 -4.16 -3.53
C LYS A 133 -17.55 -4.67 -4.97
N LEU A 134 -16.63 -5.45 -5.52
CA LEU A 134 -16.80 -6.07 -6.86
C LEU A 134 -17.97 -7.06 -6.91
N CYS A 135 -18.42 -7.59 -5.78
CA CYS A 135 -19.59 -8.48 -5.70
C CYS A 135 -20.92 -7.73 -5.50
N THR A 136 -20.90 -6.42 -5.28
CA THR A 136 -22.11 -5.59 -5.18
C THR A 136 -22.66 -5.23 -6.57
N ALA A 137 -23.92 -4.79 -6.67
CA ALA A 137 -24.50 -4.36 -7.94
C ALA A 137 -23.64 -3.32 -8.69
N PRO A 138 -23.17 -2.21 -8.06
CA PRO A 138 -22.26 -1.27 -8.72
C PRO A 138 -20.92 -1.87 -9.15
N GLY A 139 -20.45 -2.91 -8.45
CA GLY A 139 -19.21 -3.61 -8.78
C GLY A 139 -19.34 -4.64 -9.91
N GLN A 140 -20.56 -5.03 -10.26
CA GLN A 140 -20.82 -5.94 -11.38
C GLN A 140 -21.14 -5.19 -12.68
N GLU A 141 -21.65 -3.96 -12.59
CA GLU A 141 -21.88 -3.10 -13.75
C GLU A 141 -20.60 -2.81 -14.54
N LYS A 142 -20.70 -2.72 -15.87
CA LYS A 142 -19.56 -2.46 -16.76
C LYS A 142 -19.27 -0.95 -16.87
N THR A 143 -18.94 -0.32 -15.75
CA THR A 143 -18.71 1.13 -15.63
C THR A 143 -17.29 1.44 -15.13
N LEU A 144 -16.87 2.70 -15.25
CA LEU A 144 -15.60 3.16 -14.66
C LEU A 144 -15.57 3.02 -13.12
N ARG A 145 -16.73 2.99 -12.46
CA ARG A 145 -16.82 2.73 -11.02
C ARG A 145 -16.37 1.32 -10.65
N ARG A 146 -16.71 0.32 -11.47
CA ARG A 146 -16.16 -1.04 -11.30
C ARG A 146 -14.63 -1.05 -11.47
N LEU A 147 -14.11 -0.31 -12.46
CA LEU A 147 -12.67 -0.16 -12.64
C LEU A 147 -12.00 0.48 -11.42
N SER A 148 -12.63 1.48 -10.80
CA SER A 148 -12.08 2.14 -9.61
C SER A 148 -11.96 1.20 -8.41
N PHE A 149 -12.92 0.28 -8.21
CA PHE A 149 -12.83 -0.75 -7.18
C PHE A 149 -11.67 -1.72 -7.45
N MET A 150 -11.50 -2.17 -8.71
CA MET A 150 -10.36 -3.01 -9.09
C MET A 150 -9.02 -2.29 -8.92
N ALA A 151 -8.98 -1.00 -9.26
CA ALA A 151 -7.79 -0.17 -9.14
C ALA A 151 -7.39 0.08 -7.68
N GLU A 152 -8.35 0.28 -6.78
CA GLU A 152 -8.06 0.38 -5.35
C GLU A 152 -7.73 -0.96 -4.71
N ALA A 153 -8.30 -2.09 -5.15
CA ALA A 153 -7.86 -3.41 -4.69
C ALA A 153 -6.36 -3.65 -4.99
N TYR A 154 -5.92 -3.33 -6.22
CA TYR A 154 -4.51 -3.34 -6.60
C TYR A 154 -3.68 -2.39 -5.70
N GLN A 155 -4.06 -1.12 -5.64
CA GLN A 155 -3.31 -0.10 -4.89
C GLN A 155 -3.23 -0.41 -3.38
N ALA A 156 -4.32 -0.90 -2.78
CA ALA A 156 -4.38 -1.26 -1.38
C ALA A 156 -3.47 -2.44 -1.05
N SER A 157 -3.42 -3.46 -1.92
CA SER A 157 -2.49 -4.58 -1.74
C SER A 157 -1.02 -4.12 -1.83
N LEU A 158 -0.70 -3.21 -2.73
CA LEU A 158 0.64 -2.63 -2.86
C LEU A 158 1.01 -1.77 -1.65
N ARG A 159 0.09 -0.91 -1.17
CA ARG A 159 0.26 -0.12 0.06
C ARG A 159 0.52 -1.02 1.26
N TYR A 160 -0.22 -2.11 1.38
CA TYR A 160 -0.05 -3.07 2.47
C TYR A 160 1.38 -3.64 2.48
N LEU A 161 1.88 -4.13 1.33
CA LEU A 161 3.27 -4.60 1.24
C LEU A 161 4.29 -3.51 1.56
N CYS A 162 4.04 -2.26 1.13
CA CYS A 162 4.90 -1.13 1.49
C CYS A 162 4.93 -0.92 3.00
N TYR A 163 3.76 -0.87 3.67
CA TYR A 163 3.64 -0.66 5.11
C TYR A 163 4.38 -1.72 5.92
N VAL A 164 4.33 -2.98 5.48
CA VAL A 164 5.11 -4.07 6.07
C VAL A 164 6.60 -3.80 5.98
N GLN A 165 7.11 -3.38 4.81
CA GLN A 165 8.55 -3.15 4.63
C GLN A 165 9.01 -1.90 5.38
N ILE A 166 8.29 -0.78 5.29
CA ILE A 166 8.69 0.46 5.96
C ILE A 166 8.60 0.35 7.49
N ALA A 167 7.64 -0.40 8.04
CA ALA A 167 7.55 -0.64 9.48
C ALA A 167 8.83 -1.31 10.02
N GLN A 168 9.38 -2.27 9.28
CA GLN A 168 10.64 -2.92 9.65
C GLN A 168 11.82 -1.97 9.53
N ILE A 169 11.86 -1.13 8.49
CA ILE A 169 12.90 -0.10 8.32
C ILE A 169 12.91 0.86 9.51
N LEU A 170 11.74 1.26 10.02
CA LEU A 170 11.64 2.11 11.20
C LEU A 170 12.18 1.45 12.47
N GLN A 171 12.09 0.12 12.57
CA GLN A 171 12.60 -0.66 13.69
C GLN A 171 14.12 -0.93 13.60
N MET A 172 14.76 -0.63 12.47
CA MET A 172 16.22 -0.78 12.35
C MET A 172 16.94 0.23 13.25
N GLY A 173 17.98 -0.25 13.95
CA GLY A 173 18.87 0.62 14.73
C GLY A 173 19.62 1.61 13.84
N ASN A 174 20.13 1.15 12.69
CA ASN A 174 20.72 2.00 11.66
C ASN A 174 19.77 2.10 10.47
N LYS A 175 18.98 3.18 10.43
CA LYS A 175 18.01 3.42 9.36
C LYS A 175 18.72 3.78 8.04
N PRO A 176 18.41 3.09 6.92
CA PRO A 176 18.96 3.43 5.62
C PRO A 176 18.49 4.81 5.17
N LYS A 177 19.38 5.57 4.52
CA LYS A 177 19.02 6.83 3.86
C LYS A 177 18.30 6.50 2.56
N MET A 178 16.99 6.75 2.52
CA MET A 178 16.14 6.49 1.37
C MET A 178 15.33 7.75 1.04
N PRO A 179 15.70 8.53 0.01
CA PRO A 179 14.97 9.74 -0.36
C PRO A 179 13.48 9.50 -0.59
N ILE A 180 13.11 8.35 -1.19
CA ILE A 180 11.71 7.96 -1.38
C ILE A 180 10.93 7.77 -0.07
N MET A 181 11.60 7.45 1.04
CA MET A 181 10.99 7.36 2.37
C MET A 181 10.64 8.75 2.92
N SER A 182 11.52 9.73 2.70
CA SER A 182 11.27 11.14 3.01
C SER A 182 10.12 11.68 2.15
N GLU A 183 10.10 11.39 0.84
CA GLU A 183 8.99 11.74 -0.05
C GLU A 183 7.67 11.12 0.43
N PHE A 184 7.68 9.86 0.86
CA PHE A 184 6.51 9.16 1.40
C PHE A 184 5.98 9.80 2.70
N ILE A 185 6.86 10.12 3.64
CA ILE A 185 6.49 10.73 4.92
C ILE A 185 6.01 12.18 4.73
N GLN A 186 6.47 12.85 3.69
CA GLN A 186 6.18 14.28 3.49
C GLN A 186 5.15 14.52 2.38
N MET A 187 4.35 13.51 2.02
CA MET A 187 3.25 13.70 1.07
C MET A 187 2.23 14.70 1.62
N GLU A 188 1.80 15.65 0.80
CA GLU A 188 0.80 16.64 1.15
C GLU A 188 -0.49 16.46 0.32
N GLY A 189 -1.64 16.72 0.97
CA GLY A 189 -2.95 16.64 0.32
C GLY A 189 -3.18 15.32 -0.40
N ASN A 190 -3.43 15.40 -1.71
CA ASN A 190 -3.75 14.25 -2.57
C ASN A 190 -2.53 13.57 -3.22
N GLN A 191 -1.30 13.96 -2.84
CA GLN A 191 -0.07 13.39 -3.43
C GLN A 191 0.04 11.87 -3.24
N TYR A 192 -0.52 11.34 -2.14
CA TYR A 192 -0.56 9.90 -1.88
C TYR A 192 -1.27 9.10 -2.97
N LEU A 193 -2.21 9.70 -3.71
CA LEU A 193 -2.91 9.01 -4.80
C LEU A 193 -2.00 8.71 -6.00
N SER A 194 -0.95 9.51 -6.21
CA SER A 194 0.03 9.42 -7.30
C SER A 194 1.40 8.87 -6.89
N PHE A 195 1.62 8.66 -5.60
CA PHE A 195 2.91 8.27 -5.04
C PHE A 195 3.47 6.96 -5.64
N HIS A 196 4.79 6.85 -5.69
CA HIS A 196 5.51 5.75 -6.33
C HIS A 196 5.63 4.51 -5.42
N TYR A 197 4.51 3.95 -4.98
CA TYR A 197 4.51 2.80 -4.06
C TYR A 197 5.28 1.58 -4.59
N MET A 198 5.28 1.32 -5.90
CA MET A 198 6.09 0.23 -6.45
C MET A 198 7.60 0.47 -6.23
N SER A 199 8.06 1.71 -6.47
CA SER A 199 9.45 2.06 -6.20
C SER A 199 9.78 1.98 -4.72
N LEU A 200 8.85 2.42 -3.85
CA LEU A 200 9.01 2.29 -2.40
C LEU A 200 9.15 0.82 -1.99
N LEU A 201 8.29 -0.07 -2.50
CA LEU A 201 8.36 -1.51 -2.22
C LEU A 201 9.71 -2.09 -2.66
N LEU A 202 10.14 -1.81 -3.90
CA LEU A 202 11.39 -2.35 -4.46
C LEU A 202 12.62 -1.87 -3.68
N ILE A 203 12.71 -0.57 -3.36
CA ILE A 203 13.84 0.01 -2.61
C ILE A 203 13.83 -0.46 -1.16
N ALA A 204 12.67 -0.45 -0.50
CA ALA A 204 12.56 -0.90 0.89
C ALA A 204 12.92 -2.39 1.04
N THR A 205 12.57 -3.21 0.04
CA THR A 205 12.92 -4.63 0.04
C THR A 205 14.41 -4.86 -0.18
N ASP A 206 15.04 -4.06 -1.05
CA ASP A 206 16.50 -4.08 -1.23
C ASP A 206 17.22 -3.72 0.09
N ALA A 207 16.75 -2.68 0.78
CA ALA A 207 17.31 -2.22 2.05
C ALA A 207 17.18 -3.25 3.19
N LEU A 208 16.11 -4.05 3.19
CA LEU A 208 15.89 -5.11 4.18
C LEU A 208 16.60 -6.43 3.82
N ALA A 209 16.97 -6.63 2.56
CA ALA A 209 17.49 -7.87 2.02
C ALA A 209 16.63 -9.10 2.43
N GLN A 210 17.25 -10.19 2.89
CA GLN A 210 16.54 -11.42 3.31
C GLN A 210 16.02 -11.38 4.76
N ASN A 211 16.25 -10.26 5.46
CA ASN A 211 15.86 -10.12 6.87
C ASN A 211 14.38 -9.71 7.04
N GLY A 212 13.67 -9.50 5.93
CA GLY A 212 12.24 -9.16 5.91
C GLY A 212 11.37 -10.06 6.79
N TYR A 213 10.36 -9.49 7.45
CA TYR A 213 9.37 -10.17 8.29
C TYR A 213 8.52 -11.12 7.44
N MET A 214 7.99 -10.61 6.33
CA MET A 214 7.36 -11.44 5.30
C MET A 214 8.42 -12.01 4.34
N LYS A 215 8.76 -13.30 4.50
CA LYS A 215 9.83 -13.96 3.73
C LYS A 215 9.54 -14.12 2.24
N GLU A 216 8.29 -13.97 1.84
CA GLU A 216 7.86 -14.08 0.45
C GLU A 216 8.10 -12.79 -0.38
N ILE A 217 8.17 -11.62 0.26
CA ILE A 217 8.33 -10.33 -0.43
C ILE A 217 9.60 -10.28 -1.29
N PRO A 218 10.80 -10.71 -0.83
CA PRO A 218 11.99 -10.72 -1.66
C PRO A 218 11.83 -11.52 -2.97
N LYS A 219 11.23 -12.71 -2.91
CA LYS A 219 10.97 -13.53 -4.11
C LYS A 219 10.00 -12.82 -5.07
N PHE A 220 8.91 -12.28 -4.53
CA PHE A 220 7.93 -11.53 -5.30
C PHE A 220 8.53 -10.29 -6.00
N THR A 221 9.33 -9.51 -5.27
CA THR A 221 9.98 -8.32 -5.83
C THR A 221 11.08 -8.65 -6.83
N ASN A 222 11.78 -9.78 -6.70
CA ASN A 222 12.72 -10.24 -7.71
C ASN A 222 12.03 -10.55 -9.03
N GLU A 223 10.87 -11.22 -8.99
CA GLU A 223 10.05 -11.44 -10.20
C GLU A 223 9.53 -10.10 -10.77
N LEU A 224 9.15 -9.14 -9.92
CA LEU A 224 8.78 -7.78 -10.35
C LEU A 224 9.92 -6.98 -10.97
N LYS A 225 11.19 -7.31 -10.70
CA LYS A 225 12.35 -6.64 -11.30
C LYS A 225 12.71 -7.23 -12.66
N ASP A 226 12.29 -8.47 -12.93
CA ASP A 226 12.55 -9.15 -14.20
C ASP A 226 11.61 -8.61 -15.29
N THR A 227 12.18 -7.86 -16.24
CA THR A 227 11.44 -7.24 -17.34
C THR A 227 10.82 -8.24 -18.30
N GLY A 228 11.29 -9.49 -18.30
CA GLY A 228 10.71 -10.59 -19.08
C GLY A 228 9.55 -11.29 -18.37
N SER A 229 9.29 -11.00 -17.09
CA SER A 229 8.25 -11.67 -16.33
C SER A 229 6.86 -11.13 -16.66
N ALA A 230 5.86 -12.02 -16.70
CA ALA A 230 4.47 -11.61 -16.83
C ALA A 230 4.00 -10.72 -15.66
N LEU A 231 4.59 -10.88 -14.48
CA LEU A 231 4.30 -10.06 -13.31
C LEU A 231 4.75 -8.60 -13.51
N TYR A 232 5.92 -8.37 -14.10
CA TYR A 232 6.40 -7.03 -14.45
C TYR A 232 5.43 -6.32 -15.40
N GLY A 233 5.08 -6.98 -16.52
CA GLY A 233 4.13 -6.41 -17.50
C GLY A 233 2.73 -6.18 -16.90
N THR A 234 2.24 -7.11 -16.08
CA THR A 234 0.96 -6.97 -15.36
C THR A 234 0.96 -5.75 -14.43
N ALA A 235 2.05 -5.55 -13.67
CA ALA A 235 2.18 -4.42 -12.76
C ALA A 235 2.23 -3.08 -13.50
N LEU A 236 2.90 -3.02 -14.65
CA LEU A 236 2.91 -1.83 -15.51
C LEU A 236 1.51 -1.53 -16.06
N PHE A 237 0.82 -2.55 -16.59
CA PHE A 237 -0.55 -2.44 -17.09
C PHE A 237 -1.50 -1.89 -16.01
N LEU A 238 -1.56 -2.53 -14.84
CA LEU A 238 -2.44 -2.12 -13.72
C LEU A 238 -2.17 -0.69 -13.29
N ASN A 239 -0.90 -0.34 -13.08
CA ASN A 239 -0.52 1.00 -12.65
C ASN A 239 -0.82 2.06 -13.73
N ASN A 240 -0.64 1.74 -15.01
CA ASN A 240 -0.96 2.66 -16.09
C ASN A 240 -2.46 2.92 -16.20
N LYS A 241 -3.28 1.86 -16.25
CA LYS A 241 -4.74 2.01 -16.36
C LYS A 241 -5.35 2.68 -15.12
N ARG A 242 -4.79 2.44 -13.92
CA ARG A 242 -5.16 3.22 -12.73
C ARG A 242 -4.84 4.71 -12.89
N GLN A 243 -3.68 5.05 -13.45
CA GLN A 243 -3.33 6.46 -13.69
C GLN A 243 -4.25 7.09 -14.76
N ASP A 244 -4.53 6.37 -15.84
CA ASP A 244 -5.42 6.84 -16.91
C ASP A 244 -6.85 7.05 -16.38
N LEU A 245 -7.33 6.19 -15.48
CA LEU A 245 -8.61 6.38 -14.79
C LEU A 245 -8.63 7.69 -13.99
N ARG A 246 -7.57 7.95 -13.21
CA ARG A 246 -7.47 9.17 -12.38
C ARG A 246 -7.34 10.44 -13.20
N ASP A 247 -6.64 10.36 -14.31
CA ASP A 247 -6.43 11.48 -15.24
C ASP A 247 -7.62 11.68 -16.20
N ASN A 248 -8.71 10.91 -16.04
CA ASN A 248 -9.91 10.97 -16.89
C ASN A 248 -9.62 10.70 -18.36
N LYS A 249 -8.69 9.78 -18.64
CA LYS A 249 -8.24 9.42 -19.99
C LYS A 249 -8.90 8.14 -20.54
N ILE A 250 -9.78 7.50 -19.76
CA ILE A 250 -10.48 6.28 -20.18
C ILE A 250 -11.87 6.68 -20.66
N PRO A 251 -12.17 6.54 -21.97
CA PRO A 251 -13.51 6.80 -22.49
C PRO A 251 -14.51 5.72 -22.06
N GLU A 252 -15.77 6.11 -21.86
CA GLU A 252 -16.90 5.19 -21.67
C GLU A 252 -17.52 4.81 -23.01
N ASP A 253 -16.78 4.05 -23.82
CA ASP A 253 -17.17 3.61 -25.15
C ASP A 253 -17.28 2.06 -25.26
N GLU A 254 -17.45 1.56 -26.48
CA GLU A 254 -17.56 0.12 -26.76
C GLU A 254 -16.33 -0.71 -26.35
N ALA A 255 -15.17 -0.07 -26.12
CA ALA A 255 -13.95 -0.76 -25.68
C ALA A 255 -13.90 -0.96 -24.15
N LEU A 256 -14.70 -0.22 -23.37
CA LEU A 256 -14.70 -0.28 -21.91
C LEU A 256 -14.96 -1.71 -21.36
N PRO A 257 -15.95 -2.48 -21.84
CA PRO A 257 -16.19 -3.83 -21.33
C PRO A 257 -14.97 -4.76 -21.45
N ARG A 258 -14.24 -4.67 -22.57
CA ARG A 258 -13.02 -5.43 -22.78
C ARG A 258 -11.90 -5.00 -21.83
N LEU A 259 -11.71 -3.69 -21.65
CA LEU A 259 -10.73 -3.16 -20.70
C LEU A 259 -11.02 -3.64 -19.27
N LEU A 260 -12.29 -3.71 -18.87
CA LEU A 260 -12.69 -4.21 -17.56
C LEU A 260 -12.32 -5.69 -17.36
N ASP A 261 -12.45 -6.52 -18.40
CA ASP A 261 -12.11 -7.93 -18.34
C ASP A 261 -10.58 -8.16 -18.37
N GLU A 262 -9.85 -7.35 -19.15
CA GLU A 262 -8.38 -7.31 -19.13
C GLU A 262 -7.86 -6.87 -17.75
N TYR A 263 -8.45 -5.83 -17.15
CA TYR A 263 -8.07 -5.35 -15.83
C TYR A 263 -8.41 -6.34 -14.71
N LEU A 264 -9.58 -6.98 -14.76
CA LEU A 264 -9.91 -8.03 -13.81
C LEU A 264 -8.92 -9.20 -13.92
N THR A 265 -8.56 -9.61 -15.13
CA THR A 265 -7.58 -10.69 -15.36
C THR A 265 -6.21 -10.32 -14.79
N ALA A 266 -5.74 -9.10 -15.04
CA ALA A 266 -4.50 -8.57 -14.47
C ALA A 266 -4.55 -8.53 -12.93
N LEU A 267 -5.65 -8.05 -12.35
CA LEU A 267 -5.84 -7.97 -10.90
C LEU A 267 -5.83 -9.37 -10.28
N VAL A 268 -6.49 -10.34 -10.88
CA VAL A 268 -6.52 -11.73 -10.39
C VAL A 268 -5.12 -12.33 -10.43
N TYR A 269 -4.37 -12.13 -11.52
CA TYR A 269 -2.97 -12.56 -11.60
C TYR A 269 -2.13 -11.94 -10.48
N TRP A 270 -2.25 -10.62 -10.27
CA TRP A 270 -1.57 -9.90 -9.20
C TRP A 270 -1.93 -10.46 -7.81
N LEU A 271 -3.22 -10.61 -7.51
CA LEU A 271 -3.71 -11.13 -6.23
C LEU A 271 -3.19 -12.55 -5.95
N ARG A 272 -3.14 -13.40 -6.98
CA ARG A 272 -2.52 -14.74 -6.84
C ARG A 272 -1.05 -14.65 -6.45
N LYS A 273 -0.30 -13.72 -7.03
CA LYS A 273 1.13 -13.51 -6.71
C LYS A 273 1.36 -12.96 -5.30
N VAL A 274 0.41 -12.18 -4.77
CA VAL A 274 0.47 -11.66 -3.39
C VAL A 274 -0.32 -12.49 -2.37
N SER A 275 -0.90 -13.63 -2.76
CA SER A 275 -1.74 -14.42 -1.86
C SER A 275 -1.01 -15.00 -0.64
N PHE A 276 0.33 -14.93 -0.61
CA PHE A 276 1.12 -15.21 0.59
C PHE A 276 0.77 -14.33 1.80
N ILE A 277 0.15 -13.15 1.59
CA ILE A 277 -0.34 -12.32 2.69
C ILE A 277 -1.35 -13.07 3.58
N ALA A 278 -2.03 -14.09 3.05
CA ALA A 278 -2.97 -14.91 3.78
C ALA A 278 -2.34 -15.74 4.90
N LYS A 279 -1.01 -15.90 4.89
CA LYS A 279 -0.24 -16.54 5.99
C LYS A 279 -0.03 -15.62 7.18
N TYR A 280 -0.53 -14.40 7.12
CA TYR A 280 -0.38 -13.40 8.16
C TYR A 280 -1.75 -12.88 8.59
N ARG A 281 -1.85 -12.42 9.83
CA ARG A 281 -3.10 -11.97 10.44
C ARG A 281 -2.93 -10.60 11.06
N LEU A 282 -3.76 -9.66 10.59
CA LEU A 282 -3.74 -8.28 11.05
C LEU A 282 -4.70 -8.12 12.23
N VAL A 283 -4.25 -7.52 13.32
CA VAL A 283 -4.98 -7.43 14.58
C VAL A 283 -4.89 -6.01 15.11
N SER A 284 -6.03 -5.44 15.52
CA SER A 284 -6.07 -4.17 16.27
C SER A 284 -6.00 -4.48 17.77
N ILE A 285 -4.97 -4.00 18.45
CA ILE A 285 -4.87 -4.03 19.91
C ILE A 285 -5.51 -2.76 20.45
N LYS A 286 -6.67 -2.90 21.09
CA LYS A 286 -7.44 -1.78 21.62
C LYS A 286 -6.93 -1.31 22.96
N ASP A 287 -6.73 -2.25 23.87
CA ASP A 287 -6.25 -1.95 25.22
C ASP A 287 -5.49 -3.13 25.83
N ILE A 288 -4.65 -2.85 26.81
CA ILE A 288 -3.96 -3.86 27.62
C ILE A 288 -4.17 -3.52 29.09
N ASN A 289 -5.00 -4.31 29.77
CA ASN A 289 -5.35 -4.11 31.16
C ASN A 289 -4.47 -4.96 32.08
N LEU A 290 -3.97 -4.36 33.16
CA LEU A 290 -3.24 -5.09 34.20
C LEU A 290 -4.23 -5.77 35.15
N ASN A 291 -4.21 -7.10 35.18
CA ASN A 291 -4.93 -7.89 36.17
C ASN A 291 -3.92 -8.45 37.19
N TYR A 292 -3.92 -7.86 38.38
CA TYR A 292 -3.01 -8.23 39.46
C TYR A 292 -3.78 -8.34 40.79
N SER A 293 -3.56 -9.44 41.51
CA SER A 293 -3.97 -9.63 42.89
C SER A 293 -2.73 -9.87 43.76
N LEU A 294 -2.76 -9.42 45.02
CA LEU A 294 -1.66 -9.63 45.96
C LEU A 294 -1.33 -11.12 46.08
N GLY A 295 -0.11 -11.53 45.73
CA GLY A 295 0.35 -12.92 45.79
C GLY A 295 0.11 -13.76 44.54
N THR A 296 -0.45 -13.20 43.46
CA THR A 296 -0.58 -13.88 42.16
C THR A 296 0.45 -13.39 41.14
N ALA A 297 0.66 -14.18 40.09
CA ALA A 297 1.40 -13.71 38.92
C ALA A 297 0.72 -12.49 38.28
N VAL A 298 1.53 -11.62 37.70
CA VAL A 298 1.07 -10.43 36.98
C VAL A 298 0.50 -10.86 35.63
N ASN A 299 -0.77 -10.57 35.37
CA ASN A 299 -1.41 -10.90 34.10
C ASN A 299 -1.78 -9.63 33.33
N PHE A 300 -1.49 -9.62 32.02
CA PHE A 300 -1.89 -8.56 31.11
C PHE A 300 -3.00 -9.07 30.19
N VAL A 301 -4.18 -8.46 30.30
CA VAL A 301 -5.36 -8.78 29.51
C VAL A 301 -5.38 -7.90 28.27
N HIS A 302 -5.05 -8.50 27.12
CA HIS A 302 -5.08 -7.85 25.82
C HIS A 302 -6.49 -7.90 25.24
N LEU A 303 -7.04 -6.73 24.91
CA LEU A 303 -8.28 -6.59 24.17
C LEU A 303 -7.93 -6.36 22.70
N PHE A 304 -8.39 -7.25 21.80
CA PHE A 304 -7.99 -7.19 20.40
C PHE A 304 -9.09 -7.58 19.41
N GLY A 305 -9.08 -6.95 18.23
CA GLY A 305 -10.00 -7.20 17.13
C GLY A 305 -9.25 -7.76 15.94
N GLU A 306 -9.75 -8.85 15.37
CA GLU A 306 -9.20 -9.47 14.16
C GLU A 306 -9.63 -8.68 12.92
N LEU A 307 -8.67 -8.19 12.14
CA LEU A 307 -8.93 -7.35 10.96
C LEU A 307 -9.03 -8.21 9.69
N HIS A 308 -9.92 -9.20 9.76
CA HIS A 308 -10.27 -10.12 8.68
C HIS A 308 -11.76 -10.46 8.78
N GLY A 309 -12.47 -10.37 7.65
CA GLY A 309 -13.93 -10.49 7.66
C GLY A 309 -14.55 -9.13 7.98
N ILE A 310 -15.45 -8.66 7.13
CA ILE A 310 -16.15 -7.38 7.37
C ILE A 310 -17.09 -7.57 8.58
N TYR A 311 -16.85 -6.86 9.70
CA TYR A 311 -17.82 -6.76 10.79
C TYR A 311 -19.12 -6.21 10.22
N SER A 312 -20.12 -7.08 10.09
CA SER A 312 -21.43 -6.71 9.58
C SER A 312 -22.17 -6.03 10.72
N ALA A 313 -22.58 -4.78 10.53
CA ALA A 313 -23.29 -3.97 11.52
C ALA A 313 -24.65 -4.55 11.99
N GLY A 314 -25.04 -5.75 11.53
CA GLY A 314 -26.27 -6.44 11.89
C GLY A 314 -26.13 -7.51 12.98
N ASP A 315 -24.91 -7.97 13.29
CA ASP A 315 -24.66 -9.06 14.25
C ASP A 315 -23.69 -8.62 15.37
N ALA A 316 -23.67 -7.33 15.70
CA ALA A 316 -22.89 -6.81 16.83
C ALA A 316 -23.50 -7.30 18.15
N ILE A 317 -23.07 -8.48 18.58
CA ILE A 317 -23.19 -8.93 19.96
C ILE A 317 -22.11 -8.17 20.75
N ASP A 318 -22.38 -7.82 22.01
CA ASP A 318 -21.63 -6.89 22.88
C ASP A 318 -20.08 -7.10 23.05
N GLU A 319 -19.44 -8.03 22.34
CA GLU A 319 -18.01 -8.35 22.42
C GLU A 319 -17.33 -8.50 21.03
N ASP A 320 -17.29 -7.43 20.20
CA ASP A 320 -16.50 -7.41 18.93
C ASP A 320 -14.98 -7.53 19.14
N TYR A 321 -14.51 -7.34 20.37
CA TYR A 321 -13.11 -7.49 20.77
C TYR A 321 -12.91 -8.75 21.61
N ASN A 322 -11.99 -9.59 21.17
CA ASN A 322 -11.53 -10.76 21.89
C ASN A 322 -10.65 -10.36 23.09
N LYS A 323 -10.60 -11.22 24.11
CA LYS A 323 -9.76 -11.04 25.30
C LYS A 323 -8.77 -12.18 25.43
N LYS A 324 -7.48 -11.87 25.62
CA LYS A 324 -6.45 -12.86 25.94
C LYS A 324 -5.62 -12.40 27.12
N SER A 325 -5.55 -13.24 28.16
CA SER A 325 -4.70 -13.00 29.33
C SER A 325 -3.32 -13.64 29.11
N LEU A 326 -2.26 -12.86 29.31
CA LEU A 326 -0.88 -13.31 29.19
C LEU A 326 -0.12 -13.01 30.49
N GLU A 327 0.58 -14.01 31.02
CA GLU A 327 1.38 -13.86 32.22
C GLU A 327 2.68 -13.09 31.92
N GLY A 328 2.97 -12.05 32.71
CA GLY A 328 4.24 -11.30 32.68
C GLY A 328 4.57 -10.55 31.38
N SER A 329 3.66 -10.50 30.41
CA SER A 329 3.96 -10.06 29.03
C SER A 329 2.96 -9.02 28.55
N TYR A 330 3.46 -7.90 28.01
CA TYR A 330 2.65 -6.93 27.25
C TYR A 330 3.46 -6.41 26.07
N THR A 331 2.77 -5.89 25.05
CA THR A 331 3.42 -5.27 23.88
C THR A 331 2.79 -3.92 23.52
N PHE A 332 2.57 -3.65 22.23
CA PHE A 332 2.15 -2.36 21.69
C PHE A 332 0.66 -2.14 21.96
N ASN A 333 0.34 -1.34 22.99
CA ASN A 333 -1.03 -0.90 23.22
C ASN A 333 -1.48 0.08 22.12
N LYS A 334 -2.77 0.10 21.77
CA LYS A 334 -3.37 1.00 20.76
C LYS A 334 -2.66 0.93 19.41
N SER A 335 -2.45 -0.28 18.91
CA SER A 335 -1.63 -0.52 17.73
C SER A 335 -2.24 -1.56 16.80
N ILE A 336 -1.80 -1.52 15.55
CA ILE A 336 -2.08 -2.56 14.58
C ILE A 336 -0.89 -3.49 14.49
N LEU A 337 -1.10 -4.75 14.86
CA LEU A 337 -0.09 -5.81 14.80
C LEU A 337 -0.36 -6.77 13.65
N LEU A 338 0.72 -7.21 13.01
CA LEU A 338 0.70 -8.23 11.99
C LEU A 338 1.38 -9.48 12.53
N PHE A 339 0.61 -10.52 12.81
CA PHE A 339 1.10 -11.81 13.28
C PHE A 339 1.42 -12.76 12.12
N LYS A 340 2.39 -13.64 12.34
CA LYS A 340 2.69 -14.74 11.43
C LYS A 340 1.85 -15.96 11.81
N GLY A 341 1.22 -16.57 10.82
CA GLY A 341 0.28 -17.68 11.00
C GLY A 341 -1.17 -17.24 10.84
N THR A 342 -2.07 -18.22 10.78
CA THR A 342 -3.50 -18.01 10.54
C THR A 342 -4.35 -18.04 11.81
N ASP A 343 -3.78 -18.51 12.93
CA ASP A 343 -4.43 -18.56 14.24
C ASP A 343 -3.82 -17.48 15.16
N VAL A 344 -4.63 -16.46 15.44
CA VAL A 344 -4.22 -15.31 16.26
C VAL A 344 -4.00 -15.70 17.71
N SER A 345 -4.79 -16.63 18.26
CA SER A 345 -4.64 -17.05 19.66
C SER A 345 -3.27 -17.69 19.90
N SER A 346 -2.87 -18.63 19.04
CA SER A 346 -1.54 -19.25 19.09
C SER A 346 -0.41 -18.25 18.83
N ALA A 347 -0.64 -17.23 18.00
CA ALA A 347 0.36 -16.19 17.75
C ALA A 347 0.56 -15.29 18.97
N MET A 348 -0.52 -14.93 19.68
CA MET A 348 -0.47 -14.14 20.91
C MET A 348 0.20 -14.90 22.08
N ASP A 349 0.13 -16.23 22.11
CA ASP A 349 0.87 -17.01 23.11
C ASP A 349 2.40 -16.81 22.99
N ASN A 350 2.88 -16.41 21.81
CA ASN A 350 4.29 -16.16 21.50
C ASN A 350 4.64 -14.67 21.42
N ILE A 351 3.83 -13.79 22.02
CA ILE A 351 4.00 -12.32 21.90
C ILE A 351 5.32 -11.80 22.53
N GLN A 352 5.97 -12.60 23.39
CA GLN A 352 7.29 -12.26 23.94
C GLN A 352 8.39 -12.32 22.87
N ASP A 353 8.22 -13.14 21.83
CA ASP A 353 9.15 -13.17 20.71
C ASP A 353 8.85 -12.00 19.77
N GLN A 354 9.73 -10.98 19.75
CA GLN A 354 9.60 -9.82 18.87
C GLN A 354 9.65 -10.18 17.37
N ARG A 355 9.97 -11.43 17.02
CA ARG A 355 9.92 -11.95 15.63
C ARG A 355 8.57 -12.57 15.28
N SER A 356 7.67 -12.77 16.24
CA SER A 356 6.36 -13.41 16.01
C SER A 356 5.32 -12.43 15.46
N PHE A 357 5.58 -11.13 15.57
CA PHE A 357 4.70 -10.06 15.11
C PHE A 357 5.48 -8.84 14.59
N LEU A 358 4.78 -7.99 13.84
CA LEU A 358 5.28 -6.69 13.39
C LEU A 358 4.22 -5.62 13.65
N SER A 359 4.57 -4.51 14.28
CA SER A 359 3.65 -3.37 14.39
C SER A 359 3.61 -2.61 13.06
N LEU A 360 2.42 -2.43 12.49
CA LEU A 360 2.20 -1.58 11.31
C LEU A 360 1.82 -0.15 11.70
N SER A 361 1.61 0.12 12.99
CA SER A 361 1.48 1.48 13.48
C SER A 361 2.82 2.20 13.40
N PRO A 362 2.84 3.49 13.00
CA PRO A 362 1.67 4.34 12.85
C PRO A 362 1.15 4.44 11.40
N PHE A 363 1.59 3.60 10.45
CA PHE A 363 1.14 3.70 9.06
C PHE A 363 -0.25 3.13 8.81
N VAL A 364 -0.63 2.15 9.63
CA VAL A 364 -2.01 1.66 9.75
C VAL A 364 -2.44 1.88 11.20
N ILE A 365 -3.61 2.48 11.36
CA ILE A 365 -4.18 2.82 12.66
C ILE A 365 -5.61 2.31 12.74
N ASP A 366 -6.08 2.09 13.96
CA ASP A 366 -7.49 1.96 14.28
C ASP A 366 -7.93 3.23 15.00
N GLN A 367 -8.74 4.05 14.37
CA GLN A 367 -9.26 5.29 14.97
C GLN A 367 -10.10 4.99 16.22
N SER A 368 -10.77 3.83 16.28
CA SER A 368 -11.69 3.49 17.37
C SER A 368 -11.00 3.35 18.73
N VAL A 369 -9.69 3.04 18.76
CA VAL A 369 -8.91 2.91 20.01
C VAL A 369 -8.56 4.26 20.63
N PHE A 370 -8.76 5.35 19.89
CA PHE A 370 -8.57 6.73 20.35
C PHE A 370 -9.90 7.44 20.63
N ALA A 371 -11.04 6.81 20.33
CA ALA A 371 -12.36 7.37 20.57
C ALA A 371 -12.76 7.28 22.04
N ALA A 372 -13.41 8.32 22.56
CA ALA A 372 -13.98 8.32 23.91
C ALA A 372 -15.21 7.41 24.04
N LYS A 373 -15.93 7.19 22.94
CA LYS A 373 -17.02 6.21 22.88
C LYS A 373 -16.41 4.82 22.72
N ALA A 374 -16.92 3.87 23.50
CA ALA A 374 -16.66 2.45 23.33
C ALA A 374 -17.35 1.91 22.07
N THR A 375 -17.22 2.56 20.92
CA THR A 375 -17.64 1.97 19.64
C THR A 375 -16.86 0.67 19.44
N GLN A 376 -17.60 -0.39 19.12
CA GLN A 376 -17.16 -1.78 19.21
C GLN A 376 -16.40 -2.25 17.96
N THR A 377 -16.57 -1.59 16.82
CA THR A 377 -15.96 -2.02 15.55
C THR A 377 -14.69 -1.23 15.20
N PRO A 378 -13.58 -1.90 14.82
CA PRO A 378 -12.36 -1.23 14.36
C PRO A 378 -12.59 -0.26 13.19
N GLU A 379 -12.02 0.94 13.28
CA GLU A 379 -12.10 1.99 12.26
C GLU A 379 -10.73 2.21 11.61
N ILE A 380 -10.41 1.41 10.60
CA ILE A 380 -9.05 1.36 10.05
C ILE A 380 -8.74 2.53 9.12
N GLY A 381 -7.65 3.23 9.43
CA GLY A 381 -7.07 4.29 8.60
C GLY A 381 -5.68 3.90 8.11
N TYR A 382 -5.31 4.34 6.91
CA TYR A 382 -3.95 4.26 6.40
C TYR A 382 -3.36 5.65 6.20
N TYR A 383 -2.06 5.76 6.43
CA TYR A 383 -1.31 7.00 6.33
C TYR A 383 -1.33 7.59 4.91
N THR A 384 -1.62 8.89 4.81
CA THR A 384 -1.65 9.64 3.55
C THR A 384 -0.67 10.80 3.49
N GLY A 385 0.09 11.04 4.55
CA GLY A 385 1.18 12.02 4.55
C GLY A 385 1.14 13.01 5.71
N TYR A 386 1.96 14.06 5.59
CA TYR A 386 2.16 15.10 6.58
C TYR A 386 2.03 16.48 5.94
N GLU A 387 1.08 17.28 6.42
CA GLU A 387 0.87 18.64 5.94
C GLU A 387 1.69 19.63 6.79
N LYS A 388 2.79 20.13 6.21
CA LYS A 388 3.78 20.95 6.94
C LYS A 388 3.22 22.27 7.44
N SER A 389 2.37 22.91 6.62
CA SER A 389 1.76 24.21 6.91
C SER A 389 0.89 24.20 8.16
N LYS A 390 0.27 23.05 8.47
CA LYS A 390 -0.59 22.85 9.64
C LYS A 390 0.04 21.97 10.71
N ARG A 391 1.25 21.44 10.45
CA ARG A 391 1.94 20.51 11.32
C ARG A 391 1.04 19.33 11.73
N GLN A 392 0.41 18.67 10.76
CA GLN A 392 -0.55 17.59 11.01
C GLN A 392 -0.29 16.36 10.14
N TYR A 393 -0.53 15.17 10.69
CA TYR A 393 -0.51 13.91 9.96
C TYR A 393 -1.90 13.53 9.49
N ASN A 394 -1.97 12.93 8.31
CA ASN A 394 -3.23 12.62 7.64
C ASN A 394 -3.37 11.11 7.41
N TYR A 395 -4.60 10.64 7.58
CA TYR A 395 -5.00 9.27 7.33
C TYR A 395 -6.29 9.24 6.52
N SER A 396 -6.42 8.26 5.64
CA SER A 396 -7.64 7.96 4.90
C SER A 396 -8.23 6.63 5.37
N GLN A 397 -9.55 6.56 5.47
CA GLN A 397 -10.22 5.32 5.83
C GLN A 397 -10.02 4.27 4.72
N TYR A 398 -9.77 3.02 5.11
CA TYR A 398 -9.47 1.93 4.17
C TYR A 398 -10.54 1.68 3.11
N LYS A 399 -11.80 2.02 3.40
CA LYS A 399 -12.95 1.83 2.51
C LYS A 399 -13.22 3.01 1.56
N ASN A 400 -12.40 4.07 1.64
CA ASN A 400 -12.52 5.22 0.77
C ASN A 400 -12.41 4.79 -0.71
N GLU A 401 -13.30 5.31 -1.54
CA GLU A 401 -13.29 5.06 -2.97
C GLU A 401 -12.32 6.01 -3.65
N LEU A 402 -11.71 5.54 -4.74
CA LEU A 402 -10.91 6.40 -5.61
C LEU A 402 -11.82 7.40 -6.30
N SER A 403 -11.61 8.68 -6.02
CA SER A 403 -12.20 9.76 -6.82
C SER A 403 -11.56 9.78 -8.21
N PHE A 404 -12.40 9.83 -9.23
CA PHE A 404 -12.05 10.03 -10.64
C PHE A 404 -13.18 10.83 -11.30
N GLY A 405 -12.98 11.29 -12.52
CA GLY A 405 -13.95 12.08 -13.28
C GLY A 405 -14.15 13.48 -12.72
N GLU A 406 -15.36 13.99 -12.94
CA GLU A 406 -15.88 15.20 -12.29
C GLU A 406 -16.42 14.92 -10.88
N SER A 407 -16.33 13.68 -10.40
CA SER A 407 -17.00 13.21 -9.19
C SER A 407 -16.48 13.84 -7.89
N GLY A 408 -15.46 14.71 -7.96
CA GLY A 408 -14.99 15.51 -6.83
C GLY A 408 -14.72 14.70 -5.57
N ASP A 409 -15.03 15.30 -4.41
CA ASP A 409 -14.98 14.63 -3.12
C ASP A 409 -16.18 13.68 -2.96
N ILE A 410 -15.89 12.39 -2.79
CA ILE A 410 -16.91 11.38 -2.50
C ILE A 410 -17.35 11.56 -1.04
N SER A 411 -18.61 11.91 -0.81
CA SER A 411 -19.13 12.26 0.52
C SER A 411 -19.00 11.16 1.59
N SER A 412 -18.91 9.89 1.16
CA SER A 412 -18.69 8.76 2.06
C SER A 412 -17.23 8.54 2.43
N ASN A 413 -16.29 9.19 1.73
CA ASN A 413 -14.88 9.14 2.07
C ASN A 413 -14.63 9.89 3.38
N LYS A 414 -13.86 9.28 4.27
CA LYS A 414 -13.49 9.86 5.56
C LYS A 414 -11.98 9.97 5.69
N SER A 415 -11.55 11.03 6.35
CA SER A 415 -10.17 11.22 6.75
C SER A 415 -10.07 11.40 8.27
N LEU A 416 -8.91 11.06 8.80
CA LEU A 416 -8.51 11.42 10.16
C LEU A 416 -7.30 12.33 10.06
N THR A 417 -7.32 13.39 10.87
CA THR A 417 -6.18 14.29 11.05
C THR A 417 -5.67 14.13 12.46
N VAL A 418 -4.34 14.08 12.61
CA VAL A 418 -3.64 13.99 13.89
C VAL A 418 -2.75 15.21 13.97
N SER A 419 -3.20 16.19 14.76
CA SER A 419 -2.52 17.48 14.94
C SER A 419 -1.77 17.52 16.26
N GLU A 420 -1.00 18.58 16.51
CA GLU A 420 -0.34 18.81 17.80
C GLU A 420 -1.35 18.99 18.96
N GLN A 421 -2.54 19.50 18.67
CA GLN A 421 -3.64 19.66 19.63
C GLN A 421 -4.95 19.15 19.04
N ASN A 422 -5.49 18.07 19.60
CA ASN A 422 -6.72 17.42 19.13
C ASN A 422 -7.86 17.60 20.14
N ASN A 423 -8.39 18.83 20.23
CA ASN A 423 -9.41 19.22 21.22
C ASN A 423 -10.63 18.29 21.32
N HIS A 424 -11.02 17.65 20.21
CA HIS A 424 -12.17 16.75 20.17
C HIS A 424 -11.82 15.27 20.40
N GLN A 425 -10.53 14.90 20.32
CA GLN A 425 -10.01 13.55 20.56
C GLN A 425 -8.63 13.62 21.21
N PRO A 426 -8.52 14.05 22.49
CA PRO A 426 -7.23 14.23 23.18
C PRO A 426 -6.28 13.02 23.15
N PRO A 427 -6.75 11.74 23.13
CA PRO A 427 -5.84 10.61 22.97
C PRO A 427 -4.97 10.62 21.71
N LEU A 428 -5.32 11.40 20.69
CA LEU A 428 -4.52 11.59 19.49
C LEU A 428 -3.28 12.47 19.71
N ASP A 429 -3.24 13.27 20.78
CA ASP A 429 -2.07 14.10 21.11
C ASP A 429 -0.84 13.21 21.38
N ASN A 430 -1.04 12.10 22.11
CA ASN A 430 0.02 11.11 22.34
C ASN A 430 0.46 10.42 21.03
N LEU A 431 -0.46 10.19 20.09
CA LEU A 431 -0.12 9.63 18.78
C LEU A 431 0.71 10.63 17.96
N PHE A 432 0.39 11.93 18.05
CA PHE A 432 1.16 12.99 17.40
C PHE A 432 2.61 13.00 17.90
N GLU A 433 2.83 12.96 19.22
CA GLU A 433 4.18 12.91 19.80
C GLU A 433 4.96 11.68 19.31
N GLN A 434 4.34 10.50 19.32
CA GLN A 434 4.97 9.28 18.80
C GLN A 434 5.33 9.38 17.31
N LEU A 435 4.46 9.99 16.51
CA LEU A 435 4.69 10.22 15.10
C LEU A 435 5.85 11.19 14.87
N GLU A 436 5.94 12.28 15.63
CA GLU A 436 7.08 13.20 15.59
C GLU A 436 8.38 12.47 15.92
N ASP A 437 8.45 11.76 17.05
CA ASP A 437 9.66 11.05 17.47
C ASP A 437 10.11 10.01 16.42
N LEU A 438 9.16 9.27 15.86
CA LEU A 438 9.44 8.18 14.94
C LEU A 438 9.79 8.65 13.53
N LEU A 439 9.11 9.68 13.02
CA LEU A 439 9.20 10.10 11.62
C LEU A 439 10.12 11.30 11.40
N ASN A 440 10.44 12.09 12.43
CA ASN A 440 11.35 13.23 12.32
C ASN A 440 12.73 12.91 11.71
N PRO A 441 13.34 11.72 11.91
CA PRO A 441 14.58 11.36 11.20
C PRO A 441 14.49 11.32 9.66
N PHE A 442 13.28 11.33 9.11
CA PHE A 442 13.00 11.28 7.67
C PHE A 442 12.27 12.53 7.16
N LYS A 443 11.96 13.49 8.05
CA LYS A 443 11.48 14.81 7.68
C LYS A 443 12.67 15.67 7.24
#